data_AF-A0AAV8UT03-F1
#
_entry.id   AF-A0AAV8UT03-F1
#
_cell.length_a   1.000
_cell.length_b   1.000
_cell.length_c   1.000
_cell.angle_alpha   90.00
_cell.angle_beta   90.00
_cell.angle_gamma   90.00
#
_symmetry.space_group_name_H-M   'P 1'
#
loop_
_entity.id
_entity.type
_entity.pdbx_description
1 polymer ?
#
loop_
_entity_poly.entity_id
_entity_poly.type
_entity_poly.pdbx_seq_one_letter_code
_entity_poly.pdbx_strand_id
1 'polypeptide(L)'
;MAEEAEEVSVQLTENGLEMVEEVSKEEGAEVEEKVEEKVEDKVEDKVEDKVEDKVEDKVVETVKEPPKPVKRIPRPSREERDELINVQKEIRNQASENLSKLRDGSDKIKMAKRDARLEVEGLSKAKDEYYHLMREKIEAKKAIVDQIRALKQQDYDGTSKNSLKDLPRALKYCTTVADVEKRIKELEYIHITESLTTKEEKSITGEINYLKHSGLEIMGKIEQQREEFKASKEDRKKEREELEKQRKALDAEINAIQAKYDAQKKAIEQIKEAQKSVFDELRTPIQHVDYETEKQKKKDAKDEIDRIIADHDRRFKEYKETEEKYFEFERYKKQQKLEAFKARKEGERLKYEAELAELEPTDPYEGQKAMCRSLLLYLQALDPSLIIEDEKETAETSAETETPEKPVAREISDNSGAEAIGKSAGLVEADDGYAALSKGKKGKRGKGSRSASDADKKIPKHSMEAYTAFGKLGIKAPSTRGEVPSTFQAVKEKQEYYRTALPPAESEEKKDTAEKSGAKKPPIARKSQVVVDGDFPEGEMKSADAPLAMDLNRPSFKDIIAGNAVAPPTDFPKDLGGTSKMEEIAVAGDSTMITEGVGDDNLNEDISAATTGLTIAETDVA
;
A
#
# COMPACT_ATOMS: atom_id res chain seq x y z
N MET A 1 -47.76 17.09 39.44
CA MET A 1 -47.37 17.50 38.06
C MET A 1 -45.90 17.89 37.90
N ALA A 2 -45.31 18.77 38.72
CA ALA A 2 -43.84 19.00 38.66
C ALA A 2 -43.05 17.99 39.53
N GLU A 3 -43.56 17.59 40.69
CA GLU A 3 -42.91 16.56 41.54
C GLU A 3 -43.04 15.12 40.99
N GLU A 4 -44.12 14.81 40.28
CA GLU A 4 -44.30 13.48 39.67
C GLU A 4 -43.38 13.23 38.44
N ALA A 5 -42.77 14.29 37.88
CA ALA A 5 -41.83 14.14 36.77
C ALA A 5 -40.41 13.79 37.22
N GLU A 6 -40.02 14.15 38.45
CA GLU A 6 -38.72 13.80 39.01
C GLU A 6 -38.68 12.33 39.49
N GLU A 7 -39.77 11.80 40.03
CA GLU A 7 -39.84 10.41 40.50
C GLU A 7 -39.77 9.39 39.34
N VAL A 8 -40.34 9.72 38.18
CA VAL A 8 -40.29 8.85 36.98
C VAL A 8 -38.91 8.89 36.30
N SER A 9 -38.20 10.02 36.42
CA SER A 9 -36.83 10.18 35.89
C SER A 9 -35.83 9.29 36.63
N VAL A 10 -35.96 9.14 37.95
CA VAL A 10 -35.03 8.32 38.76
C VAL A 10 -35.25 6.82 38.53
N GLN A 11 -36.51 6.37 38.37
CA GLN A 11 -36.82 4.96 38.10
C GLN A 11 -36.33 4.47 36.72
N LEU A 12 -36.24 5.37 35.72
CA LEU A 12 -35.69 5.01 34.40
C LEU A 12 -34.16 4.87 34.40
N THR A 13 -33.46 5.52 35.33
CA THR A 13 -31.99 5.42 35.42
C THR A 13 -31.51 4.18 36.17
N GLU A 14 -32.26 3.68 37.15
CA GLU A 14 -31.90 2.43 37.86
C GLU A 14 -32.13 1.19 36.99
N ASN A 15 -33.26 1.11 36.29
CA ASN A 15 -33.56 -0.02 35.39
C ASN A 15 -32.62 -0.08 34.16
N GLY A 16 -32.06 1.07 33.74
CA GLY A 16 -31.06 1.12 32.67
C GLY A 16 -29.68 0.60 33.09
N LEU A 17 -29.35 0.64 34.38
CA LEU A 17 -28.05 0.20 34.89
C LEU A 17 -28.00 -1.32 35.13
N GLU A 18 -29.10 -1.94 35.58
CA GLU A 18 -29.20 -3.39 35.75
C GLU A 18 -29.09 -4.15 34.41
N MET A 19 -29.70 -3.64 33.33
CA MET A 19 -29.60 -4.29 32.01
C MET A 19 -28.18 -4.23 31.42
N VAL A 20 -27.36 -3.23 31.78
CA VAL A 20 -25.97 -3.13 31.30
C VAL A 20 -25.04 -4.06 32.08
N GLU A 21 -25.33 -4.33 33.36
CA GLU A 21 -24.60 -5.33 34.14
C GLU A 21 -24.93 -6.78 33.76
N GLU A 22 -26.15 -7.08 33.30
CA GLU A 22 -26.49 -8.43 32.81
C GLU A 22 -25.86 -8.71 31.44
N VAL A 23 -25.89 -7.76 30.49
CA VAL A 23 -25.29 -7.94 29.16
C VAL A 23 -23.76 -8.08 29.25
N SER A 24 -23.11 -7.38 30.18
CA SER A 24 -21.64 -7.49 30.36
C SER A 24 -21.19 -8.80 31.04
N LYS A 25 -22.08 -9.49 31.77
CA LYS A 25 -21.79 -10.82 32.33
C LYS A 25 -21.97 -11.94 31.30
N GLU A 26 -22.96 -11.83 30.41
CA GLU A 26 -23.17 -12.81 29.33
C GLU A 26 -22.07 -12.74 28.25
N GLU A 27 -21.62 -11.54 27.86
CA GLU A 27 -20.53 -11.39 26.89
C GLU A 27 -19.16 -11.84 27.47
N GLY A 28 -18.97 -11.80 28.79
CA GLY A 28 -17.77 -12.30 29.44
C GLY A 28 -17.65 -13.83 29.42
N ALA A 29 -18.76 -14.53 29.65
CA ALA A 29 -18.79 -16.00 29.68
C ALA A 29 -18.61 -16.61 28.28
N GLU A 30 -19.21 -16.00 27.24
CA GLU A 30 -19.08 -16.51 25.86
C GLU A 30 -17.67 -16.33 25.28
N VAL A 31 -16.92 -15.33 25.78
CA VAL A 31 -15.54 -15.09 25.37
C VAL A 31 -14.56 -16.02 26.09
N GLU A 32 -14.80 -16.38 27.36
CA GLU A 32 -13.97 -17.38 28.06
C GLU A 32 -14.14 -18.78 27.44
N GLU A 33 -15.36 -19.21 27.13
CA GLU A 33 -15.62 -20.54 26.52
C GLU A 33 -15.00 -20.65 25.12
N LYS A 34 -15.08 -19.59 24.29
CA LYS A 34 -14.42 -19.52 22.97
C LYS A 34 -12.89 -19.44 23.04
N VAL A 35 -12.32 -18.99 24.16
CA VAL A 35 -10.86 -18.96 24.34
C VAL A 35 -10.35 -20.30 24.84
N GLU A 36 -11.09 -21.00 25.70
CA GLU A 36 -10.73 -22.36 26.14
C GLU A 36 -10.81 -23.37 24.99
N GLU A 37 -11.88 -23.39 24.20
CA GLU A 37 -12.04 -24.29 23.05
C GLU A 37 -10.92 -24.07 22.00
N LYS A 38 -10.51 -22.82 21.80
CA LYS A 38 -9.47 -22.44 20.83
C LYS A 38 -8.04 -22.65 21.34
N VAL A 39 -7.86 -22.86 22.64
CA VAL A 39 -6.57 -23.20 23.24
C VAL A 39 -6.43 -24.72 23.33
N GLU A 40 -7.50 -25.48 23.57
CA GLU A 40 -7.48 -26.95 23.52
C GLU A 40 -7.21 -27.47 22.10
N ASP A 41 -7.93 -26.99 21.08
CA ASP A 41 -7.68 -27.37 19.67
C ASP A 41 -6.24 -27.06 19.23
N LYS A 42 -5.67 -25.95 19.72
CA LYS A 42 -4.33 -25.50 19.32
C LYS A 42 -3.21 -26.16 20.10
N VAL A 43 -3.52 -26.89 21.17
CA VAL A 43 -2.56 -27.68 21.95
C VAL A 43 -2.62 -29.15 21.52
N GLU A 44 -3.79 -29.69 21.19
CA GLU A 44 -3.91 -31.05 20.64
C GLU A 44 -3.26 -31.16 19.24
N ASP A 45 -3.55 -30.24 18.30
CA ASP A 45 -2.92 -30.23 16.97
C ASP A 45 -1.39 -30.11 17.05
N LYS A 46 -0.88 -29.41 18.07
CA LYS A 46 0.56 -29.14 18.21
C LYS A 46 1.34 -30.23 18.93
N VAL A 47 0.63 -31.14 19.61
CA VAL A 47 1.21 -32.29 20.31
C VAL A 47 1.12 -33.54 19.42
N GLU A 48 0.05 -33.71 18.64
CA GLU A 48 -0.02 -34.79 17.63
C GLU A 48 1.02 -34.60 16.51
N ASP A 49 1.16 -33.40 15.95
CA ASP A 49 2.19 -33.11 14.92
C ASP A 49 3.62 -33.35 15.42
N LYS A 50 3.89 -33.16 16.72
CA LYS A 50 5.24 -33.32 17.28
C LYS A 50 5.60 -34.75 17.68
N VAL A 51 4.61 -35.62 17.81
CA VAL A 51 4.80 -37.02 18.19
C VAL A 51 4.78 -37.91 16.94
N GLU A 52 4.01 -37.59 15.91
CA GLU A 52 4.06 -38.32 14.63
C GLU A 52 5.38 -38.04 13.87
N ASP A 53 5.86 -36.79 13.80
CA ASP A 53 7.13 -36.44 13.14
C ASP A 53 8.37 -37.10 13.78
N LYS A 54 8.28 -37.61 15.01
CA LYS A 54 9.41 -38.27 15.70
C LYS A 54 9.41 -39.78 15.62
N VAL A 55 8.31 -40.40 15.18
CA VAL A 55 8.16 -41.86 15.14
C VAL A 55 8.23 -42.41 13.71
N GLU A 56 7.90 -41.61 12.69
CA GLU A 56 8.00 -42.06 11.29
C GLU A 56 9.43 -42.02 10.70
N ASP A 57 10.34 -41.27 11.31
CA ASP A 57 11.70 -41.06 10.79
C ASP A 57 12.66 -42.26 10.96
N LYS A 58 12.14 -43.44 11.37
CA LYS A 58 12.99 -44.60 11.72
C LYS A 58 12.67 -45.95 11.07
N VAL A 59 11.61 -46.11 10.28
CA VAL A 59 11.23 -47.46 9.81
C VAL A 59 10.85 -47.56 8.32
N VAL A 60 11.29 -46.63 7.48
CA VAL A 60 11.21 -46.86 6.02
C VAL A 60 12.52 -46.46 5.36
N GLU A 61 13.51 -47.34 5.47
CA GLU A 61 14.64 -47.41 4.52
C GLU A 61 14.08 -47.92 3.18
N THR A 62 13.27 -47.07 2.54
CA THR A 62 12.87 -47.23 1.16
C THR A 62 14.15 -47.25 0.34
N VAL A 63 14.31 -48.31 -0.45
CA VAL A 63 15.32 -48.41 -1.50
C VAL A 63 15.11 -47.20 -2.43
N LYS A 64 15.79 -46.08 -2.14
CA LYS A 64 15.72 -44.88 -2.95
C LYS A 64 16.31 -45.24 -4.31
N GLU A 65 15.44 -45.31 -5.31
CA GLU A 65 15.86 -45.39 -6.70
C GLU A 65 16.92 -44.30 -6.97
N PRO A 66 17.97 -44.60 -7.75
CA PRO A 66 19.02 -43.62 -8.02
C PRO A 66 18.40 -42.34 -8.59
N PRO A 67 18.68 -41.16 -8.02
CA PRO A 67 18.14 -39.91 -8.53
C PRO A 67 18.51 -39.77 -10.01
N LYS A 68 17.52 -39.41 -10.84
CA LYS A 68 17.73 -39.20 -12.27
C LYS A 68 18.56 -37.93 -12.51
N PRO A 69 19.41 -37.89 -13.55
CA PRO A 69 20.16 -36.67 -13.88
C PRO A 69 19.20 -35.54 -14.28
N VAL A 70 19.16 -34.48 -13.48
CA VAL A 70 18.32 -33.29 -13.73
C VAL A 70 19.15 -32.17 -14.36
N LYS A 71 18.62 -31.51 -15.40
CA LYS A 71 19.23 -30.32 -16.01
C LYS A 71 18.90 -29.09 -15.15
N ARG A 72 19.89 -28.22 -14.94
CA ARG A 72 19.70 -26.96 -14.21
C ARG A 72 18.87 -25.99 -15.06
N ILE A 73 17.81 -25.45 -14.46
CA ILE A 73 17.04 -24.33 -15.04
C ILE A 73 17.74 -23.02 -14.62
N PRO A 74 17.82 -22.00 -15.49
CA PRO A 74 18.35 -20.69 -15.10
C PRO A 74 17.47 -20.05 -14.01
N ARG A 75 18.10 -19.31 -13.09
CA ARG A 75 17.38 -18.56 -12.06
C ARG A 75 16.54 -17.46 -12.72
N PRO A 76 15.24 -17.32 -12.38
CA PRO A 76 14.42 -16.22 -12.88
C PRO A 76 15.05 -14.87 -12.51
N SER A 77 15.12 -13.95 -13.49
CA SER A 77 15.67 -12.61 -13.26
C SER A 77 14.70 -11.77 -12.43
N ARG A 78 15.20 -11.20 -11.33
CA ARG A 78 14.44 -10.28 -10.48
C ARG A 78 14.31 -8.90 -11.12
N GLU A 79 15.30 -8.50 -11.90
CA GLU A 79 15.35 -7.20 -12.58
C GLU A 79 14.22 -7.10 -13.62
N GLU A 80 14.03 -8.14 -14.43
CA GLU A 80 12.94 -8.21 -15.42
C GLU A 80 11.55 -8.09 -14.75
N ARG A 81 11.36 -8.73 -13.59
CA ARG A 81 10.13 -8.61 -12.80
C ARG A 81 9.92 -7.17 -12.33
N ASP A 82 10.96 -6.57 -11.76
CA ASP A 82 10.88 -5.23 -11.17
C ASP A 82 10.66 -4.16 -12.27
N GLU A 83 11.24 -4.33 -13.47
CA GLU A 83 10.98 -3.49 -14.65
C GLU A 83 9.50 -3.57 -15.09
N LEU A 84 8.96 -4.78 -15.24
CA LEU A 84 7.55 -4.96 -15.62
C LEU A 84 6.59 -4.39 -14.56
N ILE A 85 6.90 -4.56 -13.28
CA ILE A 85 6.13 -3.97 -12.17
C ILE A 85 6.19 -2.44 -12.23
N ASN A 86 7.34 -1.85 -12.54
CA ASN A 86 7.50 -0.40 -12.62
C ASN A 86 6.67 0.20 -13.76
N VAL A 87 6.65 -0.43 -14.94
CA VAL A 87 5.78 -0.01 -16.05
C VAL A 87 4.30 0.00 -15.63
N GLN A 88 3.83 -1.05 -14.95
CA GLN A 88 2.43 -1.11 -14.49
C GLN A 88 2.14 -0.12 -13.35
N LYS A 89 3.12 0.16 -12.48
CA LYS A 89 3.00 1.20 -11.45
C LYS A 89 2.86 2.60 -12.07
N GLU A 90 3.59 2.89 -13.14
CA GLU A 90 3.46 4.16 -13.86
C GLU A 90 2.06 4.34 -14.46
N ILE A 91 1.52 3.30 -15.11
CA ILE A 91 0.14 3.30 -15.64
C ILE A 91 -0.87 3.54 -14.51
N ARG A 92 -0.70 2.82 -13.39
CA ARG A 92 -1.56 2.97 -12.20
C ARG A 92 -1.49 4.39 -11.63
N ASN A 93 -0.30 4.99 -11.57
CA ASN A 93 -0.10 6.33 -11.03
C ASN A 93 -0.73 7.39 -11.95
N GLN A 94 -0.52 7.30 -13.26
CA GLN A 94 -1.17 8.17 -14.26
C GLN A 94 -2.69 8.10 -14.16
N ALA A 95 -3.26 6.88 -14.08
CA ALA A 95 -4.70 6.71 -13.90
C ALA A 95 -5.19 7.30 -12.58
N SER A 96 -4.42 7.19 -11.50
CA SER A 96 -4.77 7.77 -10.21
C SER A 96 -4.70 9.31 -10.22
N GLU A 97 -3.72 9.89 -10.89
CA GLU A 97 -3.61 11.35 -11.08
C GLU A 97 -4.77 11.89 -11.91
N ASN A 98 -5.15 11.20 -12.98
CA ASN A 98 -6.30 11.55 -13.82
C ASN A 98 -7.60 11.53 -13.01
N LEU A 99 -7.80 10.49 -12.19
CA LEU A 99 -8.95 10.40 -11.27
C LEU A 99 -8.95 11.52 -10.21
N SER A 100 -7.78 11.91 -9.69
CA SER A 100 -7.66 13.04 -8.78
C SER A 100 -8.05 14.35 -9.46
N LYS A 101 -7.51 14.63 -10.65
CA LYS A 101 -7.85 15.82 -11.45
C LYS A 101 -9.34 15.89 -11.75
N LEU A 102 -9.98 14.75 -12.06
CA LEU A 102 -11.42 14.67 -12.29
C LEU A 102 -12.22 15.03 -11.04
N ARG A 103 -11.80 14.51 -9.87
CA ARG A 103 -12.43 14.82 -8.58
C ARG A 103 -12.26 16.29 -8.22
N ASP A 104 -11.04 16.81 -8.30
CA ASP A 104 -10.73 18.21 -7.99
C ASP A 104 -11.49 19.16 -8.93
N GLY A 105 -11.58 18.81 -10.22
CA GLY A 105 -12.39 19.54 -11.19
C GLY A 105 -13.88 19.52 -10.83
N SER A 106 -14.42 18.35 -10.49
CA SER A 106 -15.82 18.23 -10.06
C SER A 106 -16.11 19.02 -8.78
N ASP A 107 -15.19 19.02 -7.81
CA ASP A 107 -15.37 19.72 -6.55
C ASP A 107 -15.26 21.24 -6.73
N LYS A 108 -14.35 21.72 -7.60
CA LYS A 108 -14.30 23.12 -8.04
C LYS A 108 -15.61 23.56 -8.71
N ILE A 109 -16.19 22.73 -9.59
CA ILE A 109 -17.50 23.02 -10.21
C ILE A 109 -18.60 23.10 -9.16
N LYS A 110 -18.62 22.19 -8.18
CA LYS A 110 -19.63 22.22 -7.10
C LYS A 110 -19.50 23.47 -6.23
N MET A 111 -18.28 23.87 -5.86
CA MET A 111 -18.04 25.10 -5.09
C MET A 111 -18.45 26.33 -5.90
N ALA A 112 -18.00 26.43 -7.15
CA ALA A 112 -18.38 27.53 -8.03
C ALA A 112 -19.91 27.62 -8.24
N LYS A 113 -20.62 26.49 -8.33
CA LYS A 113 -22.10 26.45 -8.37
C LYS A 113 -22.76 26.91 -7.07
N ARG A 114 -22.15 26.63 -5.92
CA ARG A 114 -22.66 27.05 -4.62
C ARG A 114 -22.53 28.56 -4.45
N ASP A 115 -21.36 29.11 -4.72
CA ASP A 115 -21.08 30.55 -4.60
C ASP A 115 -21.96 31.35 -5.58
N ALA A 116 -22.03 30.87 -6.81
CA ALA A 116 -22.95 31.32 -7.84
C ALA A 116 -24.41 31.42 -7.39
N ARG A 117 -24.90 30.36 -6.74
CA ARG A 117 -26.27 30.29 -6.26
C ARG A 117 -26.53 31.30 -5.16
N LEU A 118 -25.60 31.46 -4.22
CA LEU A 118 -25.73 32.42 -3.13
C LEU A 118 -25.81 33.87 -3.66
N GLU A 119 -24.96 34.20 -4.64
CA GLU A 119 -24.96 35.53 -5.26
C GLU A 119 -26.26 35.80 -6.04
N VAL A 120 -26.70 34.84 -6.86
CA VAL A 120 -27.96 34.95 -7.62
C VAL A 120 -29.17 35.02 -6.68
N GLU A 121 -29.18 34.27 -5.57
CA GLU A 121 -30.28 34.28 -4.61
C GLU A 121 -30.41 35.65 -3.92
N GLY A 122 -29.29 36.29 -3.56
CA GLY A 122 -29.29 37.63 -2.99
C GLY A 122 -29.90 38.67 -3.96
N LEU A 123 -29.48 38.64 -5.23
CA LEU A 123 -30.02 39.54 -6.25
C LEU A 123 -31.47 39.22 -6.61
N SER A 124 -31.87 37.94 -6.57
CA SER A 124 -33.25 37.53 -6.81
C SER A 124 -34.18 38.06 -5.72
N LYS A 125 -33.79 37.98 -4.45
CA LYS A 125 -34.56 38.56 -3.33
C LYS A 125 -34.72 40.07 -3.50
N ALA A 126 -33.64 40.79 -3.81
CA ALA A 126 -33.70 42.22 -4.08
C ALA A 126 -34.59 42.57 -5.28
N LYS A 127 -34.53 41.77 -6.36
CA LYS A 127 -35.40 41.91 -7.53
C LYS A 127 -36.88 41.73 -7.16
N ASP A 128 -37.21 40.74 -6.35
CA ASP A 128 -38.58 40.46 -5.92
C ASP A 128 -39.10 41.58 -4.98
N GLU A 129 -38.26 42.09 -4.09
CA GLU A 129 -38.57 43.28 -3.27
C GLU A 129 -38.91 44.50 -4.13
N TYR A 130 -38.11 44.79 -5.17
CA TYR A 130 -38.42 45.89 -6.10
C TYR A 130 -39.72 45.65 -6.87
N TYR A 131 -40.03 44.40 -7.24
CA TYR A 131 -41.29 44.06 -7.88
C TYR A 131 -42.49 44.30 -6.96
N HIS A 132 -42.39 43.90 -5.69
CA HIS A 132 -43.43 44.16 -4.70
C HIS A 132 -43.63 45.67 -4.44
N LEU A 133 -42.56 46.42 -4.25
CA LEU A 133 -42.60 47.88 -4.09
C LEU A 133 -43.23 48.56 -5.32
N MET A 134 -42.89 48.11 -6.53
CA MET A 134 -43.47 48.64 -7.75
C MET A 134 -44.99 48.38 -7.81
N ARG A 135 -45.43 47.18 -7.43
CA ARG A 135 -46.85 46.83 -7.41
C ARG A 135 -47.65 47.70 -6.43
N GLU A 136 -47.13 47.90 -5.22
CA GLU A 136 -47.73 48.79 -4.21
C GLU A 136 -47.91 50.22 -4.76
N LYS A 137 -46.87 50.77 -5.41
CA LYS A 137 -46.92 52.11 -6.00
C LYS A 137 -47.90 52.20 -7.18
N ILE A 138 -48.03 51.14 -7.98
CA ILE A 138 -49.03 51.06 -9.06
C ILE A 138 -50.45 51.05 -8.48
N GLU A 139 -50.70 50.32 -7.39
CA GLU A 139 -51.99 50.27 -6.71
C GLU A 139 -52.35 51.64 -6.10
N ALA A 140 -51.41 52.31 -5.42
CA ALA A 140 -51.59 53.67 -4.93
C ALA A 140 -51.91 54.67 -6.07
N LYS A 141 -51.22 54.56 -7.21
CA LYS A 141 -51.50 55.37 -8.39
C LYS A 141 -52.92 55.13 -8.93
N LYS A 142 -53.38 53.88 -8.98
CA LYS A 142 -54.75 53.54 -9.42
C LYS A 142 -55.78 54.21 -8.51
N ALA A 143 -55.60 54.14 -7.20
CA ALA A 143 -56.50 54.80 -6.24
C ALA A 143 -56.60 56.32 -6.48
N ILE A 144 -55.46 57.00 -6.72
CA ILE A 144 -55.44 58.44 -7.06
C ILE A 144 -56.16 58.72 -8.40
N VAL A 145 -55.95 57.88 -9.41
CA VAL A 145 -56.64 58.02 -10.70
C VAL A 145 -58.16 57.87 -10.55
N ASP A 146 -58.61 56.94 -9.72
CA ASP A 146 -60.03 56.75 -9.43
C ASP A 146 -60.62 57.93 -8.64
N GLN A 147 -59.89 58.52 -7.69
CA GLN A 147 -60.28 59.77 -7.00
C GLN A 147 -60.41 60.94 -7.99
N ILE A 148 -59.43 61.13 -8.89
CA ILE A 148 -59.50 62.15 -9.94
C ILE A 148 -60.73 61.92 -10.84
N ARG A 149 -61.04 60.65 -11.17
CA ARG A 149 -62.22 60.29 -11.96
C ARG A 149 -63.52 60.63 -11.21
N ALA A 150 -63.61 60.31 -9.93
CA ALA A 150 -64.77 60.63 -9.09
C ALA A 150 -65.01 62.16 -9.00
N LEU A 151 -63.96 62.96 -8.79
CA LEU A 151 -64.07 64.43 -8.77
C LEU A 151 -64.48 65.02 -10.13
N LYS A 152 -64.09 64.39 -11.25
CA LYS A 152 -64.56 64.78 -12.60
C LYS A 152 -66.03 64.42 -12.80
N GLN A 153 -66.47 63.27 -12.30
CA GLN A 153 -67.87 62.84 -12.37
C GLN A 153 -68.78 63.78 -11.55
N GLN A 154 -68.36 64.16 -10.34
CA GLN A 154 -69.10 65.14 -9.51
C GLN A 154 -69.26 66.50 -10.20
N ASP A 155 -68.26 66.96 -10.94
CA ASP A 155 -68.37 68.19 -11.73
C ASP A 155 -69.37 68.06 -12.89
N TYR A 156 -69.42 66.89 -13.53
CA TYR A 156 -70.39 66.63 -14.59
C TYR A 156 -71.82 66.59 -14.04
N ASP A 157 -72.04 65.83 -12.96
CA ASP A 157 -73.34 65.62 -12.35
C ASP A 157 -73.88 66.89 -11.66
N GLY A 158 -73.01 67.67 -11.01
CA GLY A 158 -73.39 68.94 -10.38
C GLY A 158 -73.70 70.06 -11.38
N THR A 159 -73.28 69.91 -12.65
CA THR A 159 -73.69 70.81 -13.75
C THR A 159 -75.06 70.43 -14.33
N SER A 160 -75.75 69.43 -13.76
CA SER A 160 -77.09 69.00 -14.15
C SER A 160 -78.04 70.19 -14.25
N LYS A 161 -78.46 70.46 -15.49
CA LYS A 161 -79.36 71.55 -15.90
C LYS A 161 -80.81 71.39 -15.37
N ASN A 162 -81.05 70.51 -14.40
CA ASN A 162 -82.39 70.16 -13.97
C ASN A 162 -83.00 71.19 -13.02
N SER A 163 -82.21 71.88 -12.18
CA SER A 163 -82.74 72.89 -11.25
C SER A 163 -83.33 74.13 -11.94
N LEU A 164 -82.95 74.40 -13.20
CA LEU A 164 -83.45 75.53 -13.99
C LEU A 164 -84.66 75.18 -14.86
N LYS A 165 -84.97 73.90 -15.06
CA LYS A 165 -86.08 73.47 -15.94
C LYS A 165 -87.43 73.53 -15.24
N ASP A 166 -87.46 73.43 -13.92
CA ASP A 166 -88.68 73.37 -13.10
C ASP A 166 -89.12 74.75 -12.57
N LEU A 167 -88.55 75.84 -13.10
CA LEU A 167 -88.91 77.20 -12.70
C LEU A 167 -90.34 77.57 -13.13
N PRO A 168 -91.17 78.09 -12.21
CA PRO A 168 -92.49 78.61 -12.51
C PRO A 168 -92.47 79.66 -13.64
N ARG A 169 -93.51 79.69 -14.47
CA ARG A 169 -93.57 80.51 -15.70
C ARG A 169 -93.26 82.00 -15.46
N ALA A 170 -93.71 82.55 -14.32
CA ALA A 170 -93.44 83.94 -13.91
C ALA A 170 -91.95 84.25 -13.68
N LEU A 171 -91.14 83.24 -13.36
CA LEU A 171 -89.69 83.35 -13.12
C LEU A 171 -88.84 82.92 -14.32
N LYS A 172 -89.46 82.36 -15.37
CA LYS A 172 -88.73 81.78 -16.52
C LYS A 172 -87.84 82.78 -17.26
N TYR A 173 -88.15 84.06 -17.16
CA TYR A 173 -87.42 85.15 -17.82
C TYR A 173 -86.50 85.94 -16.85
N CYS A 174 -86.53 85.63 -15.55
CA CYS A 174 -85.68 86.26 -14.55
C CYS A 174 -84.49 85.34 -14.26
N THR A 175 -83.26 85.82 -14.48
CA THR A 175 -82.04 85.01 -14.28
C THR A 175 -81.31 85.29 -12.98
N THR A 176 -81.60 86.44 -12.38
CA THR A 176 -81.04 86.95 -11.13
C THR A 176 -82.15 87.52 -10.23
N VAL A 177 -81.85 87.71 -8.95
CA VAL A 177 -82.75 88.40 -8.00
C VAL A 177 -83.05 89.83 -8.48
N ALA A 178 -82.03 90.51 -9.02
CA ALA A 178 -82.18 91.84 -9.61
C ALA A 178 -83.16 91.87 -10.79
N ASP A 179 -83.24 90.78 -11.58
CA ASP A 179 -84.20 90.68 -12.69
C ASP A 179 -85.63 90.48 -12.19
N VAL A 180 -85.84 89.78 -11.06
CA VAL A 180 -87.15 89.65 -10.41
C VAL A 180 -87.63 91.01 -9.90
N GLU A 181 -86.75 91.78 -9.25
CA GLU A 181 -87.07 93.13 -8.77
C GLU A 181 -87.41 94.10 -9.91
N LYS A 182 -86.69 94.02 -11.03
CA LYS A 182 -87.03 94.79 -12.25
C LYS A 182 -88.41 94.39 -12.77
N ARG A 183 -88.71 93.10 -12.82
CA ARG A 183 -90.00 92.60 -13.29
C ARG A 183 -91.16 93.04 -12.38
N ILE A 184 -90.94 93.04 -11.06
CA ILE A 184 -91.89 93.58 -10.08
C ILE A 184 -92.15 95.06 -10.37
N LYS A 185 -91.10 95.88 -10.55
CA LYS A 185 -91.23 97.32 -10.85
C LYS A 185 -91.96 97.59 -12.17
N GLU A 186 -91.69 96.78 -13.22
CA GLU A 186 -92.40 96.86 -14.50
C GLU A 186 -93.90 96.55 -14.34
N LEU A 187 -94.24 95.48 -13.62
CA LEU A 187 -95.63 95.09 -13.39
C LEU A 187 -96.35 96.10 -12.49
N GLU A 188 -95.69 96.66 -11.49
CA GLU A 188 -96.22 97.76 -10.65
C GLU A 188 -96.48 99.02 -11.48
N TYR A 189 -95.57 99.37 -12.39
CA TYR A 189 -95.74 100.51 -13.29
C TYR A 189 -96.96 100.30 -14.21
N ILE A 190 -97.10 99.13 -14.82
CA ILE A 190 -98.25 98.77 -15.67
C ILE A 190 -99.56 98.84 -14.86
N HIS A 191 -99.57 98.27 -13.65
CA HIS A 191 -100.72 98.28 -12.75
C HIS A 191 -101.18 99.70 -12.36
N ILE A 192 -100.26 100.67 -12.28
CA ILE A 192 -100.57 102.07 -11.93
C ILE A 192 -100.97 102.91 -13.15
N THR A 193 -100.41 102.62 -14.33
CA THR A 193 -100.49 103.54 -15.48
C THR A 193 -101.44 103.10 -16.59
N GLU A 194 -101.73 101.80 -16.73
CA GLU A 194 -102.62 101.28 -17.77
C GLU A 194 -104.04 101.01 -17.25
N SER A 195 -105.04 101.28 -18.07
CA SER A 195 -106.45 100.96 -17.78
C SER A 195 -106.71 99.49 -18.14
N LEU A 196 -106.48 98.62 -17.17
CA LEU A 196 -106.58 97.17 -17.33
C LEU A 196 -108.02 96.66 -17.10
N THR A 197 -108.36 95.53 -17.71
CA THR A 197 -109.59 94.82 -17.34
C THR A 197 -109.44 94.21 -15.94
N THR A 198 -110.55 94.04 -15.21
CA THR A 198 -110.53 93.45 -13.85
C THR A 198 -109.93 92.03 -13.78
N LYS A 199 -109.85 91.32 -14.92
CA LYS A 199 -109.16 90.02 -15.02
C LYS A 199 -107.64 90.19 -15.12
N GLU A 200 -107.17 91.14 -15.92
CA GLU A 200 -105.75 91.44 -16.10
C GLU A 200 -105.15 92.07 -14.85
N GLU A 201 -105.89 92.99 -14.21
CA GLU A 201 -105.49 93.60 -12.94
C GLU A 201 -105.26 92.53 -11.86
N LYS A 202 -106.22 91.62 -11.65
CA LYS A 202 -106.08 90.48 -10.72
C LYS A 202 -104.91 89.56 -11.08
N SER A 203 -104.65 89.34 -12.38
CA SER A 203 -103.52 88.54 -12.84
C SER A 203 -102.18 89.22 -12.52
N ILE A 204 -102.06 90.52 -12.79
CA ILE A 204 -100.85 91.32 -12.53
C ILE A 204 -100.61 91.45 -11.02
N THR A 205 -101.64 91.75 -10.21
CA THR A 205 -101.49 91.79 -8.74
C THR A 205 -101.09 90.42 -8.18
N GLY A 206 -101.64 89.33 -8.71
CA GLY A 206 -101.26 87.96 -8.35
C GLY A 206 -99.81 87.65 -8.68
N GLU A 207 -99.34 88.07 -9.86
CA GLU A 207 -97.94 87.91 -10.30
C GLU A 207 -96.98 88.76 -9.46
N ILE A 208 -97.32 90.02 -9.16
CA ILE A 208 -96.53 90.90 -8.27
C ILE A 208 -96.39 90.27 -6.88
N ASN A 209 -97.48 89.81 -6.28
CA ASN A 209 -97.44 89.19 -4.95
C ASN A 209 -96.65 87.88 -4.95
N TYR A 210 -96.80 87.06 -6.00
CA TYR A 210 -96.00 85.85 -6.17
C TYR A 210 -94.50 86.18 -6.30
N LEU A 211 -94.13 87.14 -7.15
CA LEU A 211 -92.74 87.52 -7.37
C LEU A 211 -92.11 88.14 -6.11
N LYS A 212 -92.85 88.98 -5.36
CA LYS A 212 -92.38 89.59 -4.12
C LYS A 212 -92.12 88.59 -3.00
N HIS A 213 -92.99 87.60 -2.82
CA HIS A 213 -92.89 86.66 -1.70
C HIS A 213 -92.16 85.37 -2.06
N SER A 214 -92.51 84.75 -3.19
CA SER A 214 -91.95 83.45 -3.59
C SER A 214 -90.84 83.61 -4.63
N GLY A 215 -90.96 84.56 -5.56
CA GLY A 215 -90.00 84.77 -6.63
C GLY A 215 -88.61 85.18 -6.17
N LEU A 216 -88.53 86.19 -5.31
CA LEU A 216 -87.26 86.64 -4.72
C LEU A 216 -86.60 85.55 -3.86
N GLU A 217 -87.40 84.80 -3.09
CA GLU A 217 -86.87 83.71 -2.26
C GLU A 217 -86.33 82.54 -3.10
N ILE A 218 -87.08 82.12 -4.14
CA ILE A 218 -86.65 81.06 -5.07
C ILE A 218 -85.38 81.48 -5.81
N MET A 219 -85.32 82.71 -6.32
CA MET A 219 -84.14 83.19 -7.06
C MET A 219 -82.94 83.43 -6.15
N GLY A 220 -83.14 83.91 -4.92
CA GLY A 220 -82.07 84.01 -3.92
C GLY A 220 -81.48 82.65 -3.57
N LYS A 221 -82.32 81.62 -3.39
CA LYS A 221 -81.87 80.23 -3.21
C LYS A 221 -81.09 79.71 -4.42
N ILE A 222 -81.53 80.02 -5.64
CA ILE A 222 -80.82 79.63 -6.87
C ILE A 222 -79.46 80.34 -7.01
N GLU A 223 -79.38 81.63 -6.69
CA GLU A 223 -78.12 82.38 -6.69
C GLU A 223 -77.16 81.83 -5.64
N GLN A 224 -77.63 81.59 -4.42
CA GLN A 224 -76.83 80.97 -3.37
C GLN A 224 -76.32 79.59 -3.80
N GLN A 225 -77.18 78.73 -4.37
CA GLN A 225 -76.76 77.44 -4.93
C GLN A 225 -75.72 77.57 -6.04
N ARG A 226 -75.81 78.61 -6.88
CA ARG A 226 -74.80 78.89 -7.93
C ARG A 226 -73.46 79.33 -7.35
N GLU A 227 -73.46 80.15 -6.29
CA GLU A 227 -72.23 80.58 -5.62
C GLU A 227 -71.57 79.43 -4.86
N GLU A 228 -72.35 78.66 -4.10
CA GLU A 228 -71.89 77.43 -3.42
C GLU A 228 -71.33 76.43 -4.43
N PHE A 229 -71.99 76.26 -5.58
CA PHE A 229 -71.48 75.40 -6.65
C PHE A 229 -70.17 75.92 -7.26
N LYS A 230 -70.04 77.23 -7.47
CA LYS A 230 -68.79 77.85 -7.96
C LYS A 230 -67.65 77.65 -6.97
N ALA A 231 -67.87 77.92 -5.68
CA ALA A 231 -66.89 77.71 -4.63
C ALA A 231 -66.48 76.23 -4.53
N SER A 232 -67.46 75.33 -4.48
CA SER A 232 -67.23 73.88 -4.47
C SER A 232 -66.46 73.41 -5.71
N LYS A 233 -66.72 73.98 -6.88
CA LYS A 233 -65.99 73.67 -8.12
C LYS A 233 -64.54 74.14 -8.08
N GLU A 234 -64.26 75.32 -7.51
CA GLU A 234 -62.90 75.78 -7.31
C GLU A 234 -62.13 74.90 -6.33
N ASP A 235 -62.77 74.45 -5.25
CA ASP A 235 -62.14 73.56 -4.28
C ASP A 235 -61.85 72.18 -4.89
N ARG A 236 -62.80 71.58 -5.62
CA ARG A 236 -62.56 70.34 -6.38
C ARG A 236 -61.48 70.50 -7.44
N LYS A 237 -61.32 71.70 -8.02
CA LYS A 237 -60.24 71.99 -8.98
C LYS A 237 -58.88 71.96 -8.27
N LYS A 238 -58.73 72.63 -7.12
CA LYS A 238 -57.50 72.60 -6.32
C LYS A 238 -57.15 71.19 -5.87
N GLU A 239 -58.14 70.42 -5.41
CA GLU A 239 -57.96 69.03 -4.99
C GLU A 239 -57.47 68.15 -6.16
N ARG A 240 -58.05 68.29 -7.36
CA ARG A 240 -57.56 67.58 -8.54
C ARG A 240 -56.14 67.97 -8.94
N GLU A 241 -55.80 69.24 -8.88
CA GLU A 241 -54.44 69.70 -9.18
C GLU A 241 -53.42 69.07 -8.21
N GLU A 242 -53.78 68.92 -6.94
CA GLU A 242 -52.93 68.25 -5.95
C GLU A 242 -52.81 66.74 -6.20
N LEU A 243 -53.92 66.05 -6.47
CA LEU A 243 -53.92 64.63 -6.85
C LEU A 243 -53.13 64.38 -8.14
N GLU A 244 -53.17 65.31 -9.11
CA GLU A 244 -52.37 65.20 -10.33
C GLU A 244 -50.87 65.35 -10.06
N LYS A 245 -50.45 66.18 -9.11
CA LYS A 245 -49.05 66.24 -8.66
C LYS A 245 -48.63 64.93 -8.00
N GLN A 246 -49.45 64.39 -7.10
CA GLN A 246 -49.18 63.11 -6.43
C GLN A 246 -49.09 61.96 -7.44
N ARG A 247 -49.99 61.91 -8.43
CA ARG A 247 -49.93 60.94 -9.53
C ARG A 247 -48.61 61.03 -10.28
N LYS A 248 -48.17 62.25 -10.65
CA LYS A 248 -46.89 62.45 -11.37
C LYS A 248 -45.69 62.06 -10.52
N ALA A 249 -45.73 62.30 -9.21
CA ALA A 249 -44.70 61.86 -8.28
C ALA A 249 -44.61 60.34 -8.20
N LEU A 250 -45.75 59.63 -8.08
CA LEU A 250 -45.79 58.16 -8.13
C LEU A 250 -45.32 57.61 -9.47
N ASP A 251 -45.64 58.26 -10.59
CA ASP A 251 -45.13 57.87 -11.90
C ASP A 251 -43.59 57.95 -11.96
N ALA A 252 -42.99 58.99 -11.38
CA ALA A 252 -41.55 59.11 -11.28
C ALA A 252 -40.93 58.03 -10.37
N GLU A 253 -41.57 57.72 -9.23
CA GLU A 253 -41.14 56.65 -8.31
C GLU A 253 -41.20 55.26 -8.98
N ILE A 254 -42.29 54.96 -9.68
CA ILE A 254 -42.45 53.68 -10.41
C ILE A 254 -41.34 53.53 -11.46
N ASN A 255 -41.06 54.57 -12.24
CA ASN A 255 -39.98 54.53 -13.23
C ASN A 255 -38.60 54.33 -12.58
N ALA A 256 -38.36 54.95 -11.42
CA ALA A 256 -37.12 54.75 -10.67
C ALA A 256 -36.98 53.33 -10.11
N ILE A 257 -38.06 52.73 -9.61
CA ILE A 257 -38.08 51.34 -9.14
C ILE A 257 -37.91 50.36 -10.31
N GLN A 258 -38.57 50.61 -11.44
CA GLN A 258 -38.42 49.80 -12.65
C GLN A 258 -36.96 49.79 -13.13
N ALA A 259 -36.28 50.93 -13.13
CA ALA A 259 -34.87 51.00 -13.47
C ALA A 259 -33.98 50.15 -12.53
N LYS A 260 -34.28 50.12 -11.22
CA LYS A 260 -33.58 49.27 -10.25
C LYS A 260 -33.88 47.78 -10.48
N TYR A 261 -35.13 47.43 -10.77
CA TYR A 261 -35.52 46.07 -11.12
C TYR A 261 -34.77 45.56 -12.36
N ASP A 262 -34.72 46.37 -13.41
CA ASP A 262 -34.02 46.02 -14.65
C ASP A 262 -32.50 45.92 -14.44
N ALA A 263 -31.92 46.74 -13.56
CA ALA A 263 -30.52 46.62 -13.17
C ALA A 263 -30.23 45.30 -12.45
N GLN A 264 -31.08 44.89 -11.51
CA GLN A 264 -30.95 43.59 -10.82
C GLN A 264 -31.11 42.41 -11.78
N LYS A 265 -32.07 42.49 -12.70
CA LYS A 265 -32.26 41.47 -13.74
C LYS A 265 -31.01 41.30 -14.60
N LYS A 266 -30.43 42.39 -15.07
CA LYS A 266 -29.18 42.37 -15.86
C LYS A 266 -28.00 41.84 -15.07
N ALA A 267 -27.87 42.19 -13.79
CA ALA A 267 -26.82 41.65 -12.92
C ALA A 267 -26.92 40.12 -12.80
N ILE A 268 -28.14 39.59 -12.60
CA ILE A 268 -28.37 38.13 -12.58
C ILE A 268 -27.99 37.47 -13.92
N GLU A 269 -28.34 38.08 -15.05
CA GLU A 269 -27.99 37.57 -16.38
C GLU A 269 -26.47 37.56 -16.60
N GLN A 270 -25.76 38.64 -16.24
CA GLN A 270 -24.30 38.73 -16.33
C GLN A 270 -23.61 37.68 -15.45
N ILE A 271 -24.09 37.46 -14.23
CA ILE A 271 -23.56 36.43 -13.34
C ILE A 271 -23.78 35.04 -13.93
N LYS A 272 -24.94 34.77 -14.52
CA LYS A 272 -25.20 33.48 -15.20
C LYS A 272 -24.30 33.26 -16.42
N GLU A 273 -24.05 34.30 -17.21
CA GLU A 273 -23.15 34.24 -18.36
C GLU A 273 -21.69 34.01 -17.94
N ALA A 274 -21.21 34.76 -16.95
CA ALA A 274 -19.88 34.57 -16.38
C ALA A 274 -19.71 33.18 -15.74
N GLN A 275 -20.75 32.66 -15.09
CA GLN A 275 -20.75 31.31 -14.56
C GLN A 275 -20.69 30.27 -15.67
N LYS A 276 -21.40 30.48 -16.78
CA LYS A 276 -21.36 29.55 -17.92
C LYS A 276 -19.94 29.44 -18.48
N SER A 277 -19.23 30.57 -18.67
CA SER A 277 -17.84 30.53 -19.12
C SER A 277 -16.91 29.84 -18.12
N VAL A 278 -17.05 30.12 -16.81
CA VAL A 278 -16.27 29.45 -15.77
C VAL A 278 -16.55 27.94 -15.73
N PHE A 279 -17.81 27.52 -15.88
CA PHE A 279 -18.15 26.10 -15.93
C PHE A 279 -17.65 25.42 -17.19
N ASP A 280 -17.68 26.09 -18.34
CA ASP A 280 -17.14 25.55 -19.59
C ASP A 280 -15.62 25.37 -19.46
N GLU A 281 -14.90 26.37 -18.93
CA GLU A 281 -13.46 26.28 -18.63
C GLU A 281 -13.14 25.12 -17.68
N LEU A 282 -13.86 25.00 -16.55
CA LEU A 282 -13.66 23.91 -15.59
C LEU A 282 -14.07 22.53 -16.13
N ARG A 283 -14.98 22.48 -17.11
CA ARG A 283 -15.46 21.22 -17.71
C ARG A 283 -14.53 20.68 -18.79
N THR A 284 -13.83 21.54 -19.53
CA THR A 284 -12.88 21.10 -20.58
C THR A 284 -11.85 20.05 -20.13
N PRO A 285 -11.17 20.16 -18.97
CA PRO A 285 -10.22 19.11 -18.54
C PRO A 285 -10.90 17.81 -18.11
N ILE A 286 -12.18 17.87 -17.71
CA ILE A 286 -12.96 16.72 -17.24
C ILE A 286 -13.55 15.95 -18.43
N GLN A 287 -13.90 16.63 -19.52
CA GLN A 287 -14.57 16.04 -20.68
C GLN A 287 -13.76 14.97 -21.40
N HIS A 288 -12.43 15.03 -21.31
CA HIS A 288 -11.54 14.10 -22.02
C HIS A 288 -11.17 12.86 -21.23
N VAL A 289 -11.53 12.77 -19.94
CA VAL A 289 -11.17 11.66 -19.06
C VAL A 289 -12.44 10.97 -18.60
N ASP A 290 -12.70 9.77 -19.13
CA ASP A 290 -13.82 8.95 -18.67
C ASP A 290 -13.43 8.25 -17.35
N TYR A 291 -14.17 8.58 -16.29
CA TYR A 291 -13.97 8.04 -14.95
C TYR A 291 -13.94 6.51 -14.92
N GLU A 292 -14.84 5.86 -15.67
CA GLU A 292 -14.93 4.40 -15.68
C GLU A 292 -13.71 3.77 -16.35
N THR A 293 -13.25 4.38 -17.45
CA THR A 293 -12.07 3.89 -18.17
C THR A 293 -10.79 4.01 -17.33
N GLU A 294 -10.58 5.12 -16.64
CA GLU A 294 -9.38 5.30 -15.79
C GLU A 294 -9.44 4.43 -14.54
N LYS A 295 -10.64 4.24 -13.96
CA LYS A 295 -10.85 3.29 -12.85
C LYS A 295 -10.55 1.86 -13.28
N GLN A 296 -10.97 1.48 -14.48
CA GLN A 296 -10.70 0.15 -15.04
C GLN A 296 -9.19 -0.02 -15.31
N LYS A 297 -8.52 0.94 -15.96
CA LYS A 297 -7.05 0.93 -16.15
C LYS A 297 -6.29 0.76 -14.83
N LYS A 298 -6.71 1.47 -13.78
CA LYS A 298 -6.10 1.35 -12.44
C LYS A 298 -6.26 -0.05 -11.84
N LYS A 299 -7.41 -0.69 -12.08
CA LYS A 299 -7.67 -2.07 -11.65
C LYS A 299 -6.86 -3.06 -12.47
N ASP A 300 -6.89 -2.95 -13.80
CA ASP A 300 -6.16 -3.84 -14.71
C ASP A 300 -4.66 -3.80 -14.46
N ALA A 301 -4.08 -2.61 -14.24
CA ALA A 301 -2.67 -2.46 -13.89
C ALA A 301 -2.32 -3.11 -12.54
N LYS A 302 -3.24 -3.10 -11.57
CA LYS A 302 -3.05 -3.78 -10.28
C LYS A 302 -3.10 -5.30 -10.48
N ASP A 303 -4.11 -5.80 -11.18
CA ASP A 303 -4.28 -7.23 -11.43
C ASP A 303 -3.09 -7.78 -12.23
N GLU A 304 -2.52 -6.99 -13.14
CA GLU A 304 -1.31 -7.37 -13.91
C GLU A 304 -0.05 -7.39 -13.03
N ILE A 305 0.11 -6.45 -12.09
CA ILE A 305 1.21 -6.51 -11.09
C ILE A 305 1.12 -7.81 -10.30
N ASP A 306 -0.07 -8.18 -9.83
CA ASP A 306 -0.28 -9.40 -9.05
C ASP A 306 0.01 -10.65 -9.88
N ARG A 307 -0.34 -10.67 -11.19
CA ARG A 307 0.04 -11.74 -12.12
C ARG A 307 1.54 -11.85 -12.33
N ILE A 308 2.25 -10.73 -12.56
CA ILE A 308 3.71 -10.71 -12.75
C ILE A 308 4.42 -11.29 -11.52
N ILE A 309 3.96 -10.92 -10.31
CA ILE A 309 4.49 -11.45 -9.05
C ILE A 309 4.24 -12.96 -8.96
N ALA A 310 3.01 -13.41 -9.21
CA ALA A 310 2.64 -14.83 -9.15
C ALA A 310 3.43 -15.68 -10.16
N ASP A 311 3.62 -15.21 -11.39
CA ASP A 311 4.39 -15.90 -12.43
C ASP A 311 5.88 -15.97 -12.09
N HIS A 312 6.46 -14.90 -11.54
CA HIS A 312 7.84 -14.92 -11.06
C HIS A 312 8.01 -15.91 -9.91
N ASP A 313 7.09 -15.91 -8.94
CA ASP A 313 7.15 -16.82 -7.80
C ASP A 313 6.93 -18.28 -8.21
N ARG A 314 6.08 -18.55 -9.21
CA ARG A 314 5.95 -19.88 -9.82
C ARG A 314 7.28 -20.34 -10.44
N ARG A 315 7.90 -19.51 -11.28
CA ARG A 315 9.20 -19.83 -11.91
C ARG A 315 10.30 -20.00 -10.87
N PHE A 316 10.25 -19.23 -9.78
CA PHE A 316 11.24 -19.31 -8.71
C PHE A 316 11.10 -20.59 -7.89
N LYS A 317 9.86 -21.05 -7.64
CA LYS A 317 9.59 -22.36 -7.04
C LYS A 317 10.10 -23.50 -7.93
N GLU A 318 9.80 -23.47 -9.23
CA GLU A 318 10.30 -24.45 -10.20
C GLU A 318 11.83 -24.49 -10.26
N TYR A 319 12.49 -23.32 -10.23
CA TYR A 319 13.94 -23.23 -10.12
C TYR A 319 14.45 -23.89 -8.84
N LYS A 320 13.84 -23.60 -7.69
CA LYS A 320 14.26 -24.15 -6.40
C LYS A 320 14.11 -25.67 -6.35
N GLU A 321 12.97 -26.21 -6.82
CA GLU A 321 12.73 -27.65 -6.87
C GLU A 321 13.72 -28.38 -7.80
N THR A 322 14.06 -27.78 -8.95
CA THR A 322 15.05 -28.37 -9.86
C THR A 322 16.47 -28.27 -9.35
N GLU A 323 16.80 -27.20 -8.62
CA GLU A 323 18.07 -27.01 -7.94
C GLU A 323 18.25 -28.03 -6.79
N GLU A 324 17.22 -28.25 -5.98
CA GLU A 324 17.20 -29.27 -4.92
C GLU A 324 17.45 -30.68 -5.51
N LYS A 325 16.71 -31.08 -6.54
CA LYS A 325 16.91 -32.37 -7.25
C LYS A 325 18.30 -32.49 -7.86
N TYR A 326 18.86 -31.41 -8.40
CA TYR A 326 20.22 -31.40 -8.92
C TYR A 326 21.25 -31.66 -7.81
N PHE A 327 21.10 -31.01 -6.65
CA PHE A 327 22.02 -31.21 -5.52
C PHE A 327 21.89 -32.59 -4.90
N GLU A 328 20.70 -33.18 -4.85
CA GLU A 328 20.50 -34.59 -4.47
C GLU A 328 21.24 -35.53 -5.41
N PHE A 329 21.14 -35.32 -6.73
CA PHE A 329 21.88 -36.10 -7.72
C PHE A 329 23.40 -35.97 -7.55
N GLU A 330 23.92 -34.76 -7.32
CA GLU A 330 25.35 -34.54 -7.06
C GLU A 330 25.83 -35.19 -5.75
N ARG A 331 25.02 -35.13 -4.68
CA ARG A 331 25.31 -35.83 -3.41
C ARG A 331 25.39 -37.34 -3.62
N TYR A 332 24.42 -37.90 -4.35
CA TYR A 332 24.39 -39.32 -4.69
C TYR A 332 25.62 -39.74 -5.52
N LYS A 333 25.99 -38.95 -6.54
CA LYS A 333 27.18 -39.20 -7.37
C LYS A 333 28.48 -39.14 -6.56
N LYS A 334 28.58 -38.23 -5.58
CA LYS A 334 29.72 -38.17 -4.65
C LYS A 334 29.77 -39.39 -3.72
N GLN A 335 28.62 -39.83 -3.21
CA GLN A 335 28.52 -41.06 -2.40
C GLN A 335 28.96 -42.29 -3.20
N GLN A 336 28.45 -42.48 -4.42
CA GLN A 336 28.87 -43.58 -5.28
C GLN A 336 30.39 -43.58 -5.54
N LYS A 337 30.99 -42.42 -5.80
CA LYS A 337 32.45 -42.32 -5.98
C LYS A 337 33.22 -42.70 -4.73
N LEU A 338 32.72 -42.29 -3.56
CA LEU A 338 33.36 -42.58 -2.27
C LEU A 338 33.23 -44.06 -1.90
N GLU A 339 32.08 -44.68 -2.16
CA GLU A 339 31.88 -46.12 -2.01
C GLU A 339 32.74 -46.93 -2.97
N ALA A 340 32.80 -46.55 -4.25
CA ALA A 340 33.69 -47.18 -5.22
C ALA A 340 35.17 -47.06 -4.82
N PHE A 341 35.58 -45.92 -4.27
CA PHE A 341 36.92 -45.72 -3.73
C PHE A 341 37.21 -46.62 -2.52
N LYS A 342 36.26 -46.71 -1.57
CA LYS A 342 36.38 -47.62 -0.42
C LYS A 342 36.45 -49.08 -0.86
N ALA A 343 35.57 -49.51 -1.76
CA ALA A 343 35.56 -50.88 -2.29
C ALA A 343 36.87 -51.21 -3.01
N ARG A 344 37.44 -50.27 -3.77
CA ARG A 344 38.78 -50.45 -4.38
C ARG A 344 39.86 -50.62 -3.31
N LYS A 345 39.87 -49.75 -2.29
CA LYS A 345 40.86 -49.81 -1.20
C LYS A 345 40.74 -51.11 -0.40
N GLU A 346 39.51 -51.55 -0.11
CA GLU A 346 39.25 -52.82 0.55
C GLU A 346 39.68 -54.01 -0.32
N GLY A 347 39.42 -53.98 -1.62
CA GLY A 347 39.91 -54.99 -2.56
C GLY A 347 41.44 -55.04 -2.63
N GLU A 348 42.12 -53.89 -2.60
CA GLU A 348 43.60 -53.82 -2.53
C GLU A 348 44.12 -54.34 -1.18
N ARG A 349 43.47 -54.03 -0.05
CA ARG A 349 43.82 -54.57 1.27
C ARG A 349 43.66 -56.08 1.31
N LEU A 350 42.55 -56.61 0.79
CA LEU A 350 42.29 -58.05 0.76
C LEU A 350 43.34 -58.80 -0.07
N LYS A 351 43.77 -58.21 -1.20
CA LYS A 351 44.86 -58.77 -2.02
C LYS A 351 46.19 -58.75 -1.28
N TYR A 352 46.52 -57.64 -0.61
CA TYR A 352 47.76 -57.54 0.17
C TYR A 352 47.77 -58.52 1.35
N GLU A 353 46.64 -58.70 2.04
CA GLU A 353 46.49 -59.67 3.12
C GLU A 353 46.63 -61.12 2.59
N ALA A 354 46.13 -61.41 1.39
CA ALA A 354 46.33 -62.70 0.73
C ALA A 354 47.80 -62.93 0.32
N GLU A 355 48.47 -61.94 -0.28
CA GLU A 355 49.90 -62.01 -0.62
C GLU A 355 50.77 -62.19 0.63
N LEU A 356 50.43 -61.54 1.74
CA LEU A 356 51.14 -61.69 3.01
C LEU A 356 50.92 -63.07 3.64
N ALA A 357 49.76 -63.70 3.43
CA ALA A 357 49.47 -65.05 3.88
C ALA A 357 50.16 -66.14 3.05
N GLU A 358 50.54 -65.84 1.79
CA GLU A 358 51.27 -66.76 0.91
C GLU A 358 52.80 -66.72 1.12
N LEU A 359 53.33 -65.67 1.79
CA LEU A 359 54.72 -65.63 2.18
C LEU A 359 55.00 -66.67 3.29
N GLU A 360 55.81 -67.69 2.98
CA GLU A 360 56.26 -68.67 3.98
C GLU A 360 56.91 -67.97 5.19
N PRO A 361 56.71 -68.48 6.43
CA PRO A 361 57.28 -67.89 7.62
C PRO A 361 58.81 -67.85 7.50
N THR A 362 59.36 -66.64 7.50
CA THR A 362 60.80 -66.37 7.45
C THR A 362 61.53 -67.19 8.52
N ASP A 363 62.59 -67.91 8.12
CA ASP A 363 63.38 -68.75 9.02
C ASP A 363 63.85 -67.91 10.23
N PRO A 364 63.49 -68.29 11.48
CA PRO A 364 63.79 -67.51 12.68
C PRO A 364 65.27 -67.18 12.88
N TYR A 365 66.17 -67.94 12.23
CA TYR A 365 67.61 -67.77 12.34
C TYR A 365 68.27 -67.16 11.09
N GLU A 366 67.51 -66.63 10.13
CA GLU A 366 68.06 -66.08 8.89
C GLU A 366 69.05 -64.93 9.15
N GLY A 367 68.73 -64.04 10.09
CA GLY A 367 69.62 -62.94 10.49
C GLY A 367 70.96 -63.42 11.09
N GLN A 368 70.92 -64.46 11.91
CA GLN A 368 72.10 -65.06 12.53
C GLN A 368 72.93 -65.84 11.50
N LYS A 369 72.28 -66.57 10.57
CA LYS A 369 72.93 -67.24 9.44
C LYS A 369 73.65 -66.23 8.54
N ALA A 370 73.02 -65.09 8.25
CA ALA A 370 73.62 -64.01 7.48
C ALA A 370 74.82 -63.36 8.20
N MET A 371 74.73 -63.15 9.52
CA MET A 371 75.85 -62.66 10.33
C MET A 371 77.03 -63.65 10.38
N CYS A 372 76.77 -64.96 10.52
CA CYS A 372 77.83 -65.97 10.43
C CYS A 372 78.51 -65.95 9.05
N ARG A 373 77.74 -65.87 7.95
CA ARG A 373 78.30 -65.78 6.59
C ARG A 373 79.17 -64.53 6.41
N SER A 374 78.70 -63.37 6.86
CA SER A 374 79.47 -62.12 6.72
C SER A 374 80.75 -62.13 7.54
N LEU A 375 80.74 -62.73 8.74
CA LEU A 375 81.94 -62.89 9.56
C LEU A 375 82.93 -63.90 8.98
N LEU A 376 82.46 -64.99 8.36
CA LEU A 376 83.35 -65.94 7.68
C LEU A 376 84.07 -65.26 6.50
N LEU A 377 83.33 -64.52 5.66
CA LEU A 377 83.91 -63.74 4.57
C LEU A 377 84.91 -62.69 5.09
N TYR A 378 84.57 -62.02 6.20
CA TYR A 378 85.44 -61.03 6.82
C TYR A 378 86.74 -61.65 7.38
N LEU A 379 86.65 -62.81 8.05
CA LEU A 379 87.82 -63.53 8.57
C LEU A 379 88.69 -64.09 7.44
N GLN A 380 88.09 -64.59 6.36
CA GLN A 380 88.83 -64.99 5.14
C GLN A 380 89.58 -63.81 4.50
N ALA A 381 89.00 -62.60 4.51
CA ALA A 381 89.67 -61.41 4.01
C ALA A 381 90.88 -60.98 4.88
N LEU A 382 90.87 -61.31 6.18
CA LEU A 382 91.96 -61.00 7.11
C LEU A 382 93.10 -62.02 7.06
N ASP A 383 92.78 -63.27 6.79
CA ASP A 383 93.77 -64.33 6.58
C ASP A 383 93.44 -65.15 5.32
N PRO A 384 94.02 -64.78 4.17
CA PRO A 384 93.81 -65.51 2.92
C PRO A 384 94.25 -66.97 2.95
N SER A 385 95.04 -67.39 3.95
CA SER A 385 95.43 -68.79 4.12
C SER A 385 94.29 -69.70 4.64
N LEU A 386 93.19 -69.09 5.12
CA LEU A 386 91.96 -69.80 5.53
C LEU A 386 90.96 -70.00 4.38
N ILE A 387 91.34 -69.62 3.16
CA ILE A 387 90.62 -70.01 1.96
C ILE A 387 90.89 -71.50 1.74
N ILE A 388 89.92 -72.32 2.12
CA ILE A 388 89.90 -73.73 1.79
C ILE A 388 89.78 -73.82 0.25
N GLU A 389 90.63 -74.64 -0.38
CA GLU A 389 90.74 -74.78 -1.84
C GLU A 389 89.48 -75.39 -2.52
N ASP A 390 88.40 -75.66 -1.77
CA ASP A 390 87.15 -76.25 -2.29
C ASP A 390 86.24 -75.25 -3.04
N GLU A 391 86.63 -73.98 -3.20
CA GLU A 391 85.87 -72.98 -3.99
C GLU A 391 86.63 -72.44 -5.21
N LYS A 392 87.68 -73.15 -5.69
CA LYS A 392 88.39 -72.83 -6.95
C LYS A 392 88.00 -73.68 -8.17
N GLU A 393 87.08 -74.64 -8.04
CA GLU A 393 86.63 -75.49 -9.17
C GLU A 393 85.25 -75.14 -9.74
N THR A 394 84.55 -74.12 -9.23
CA THR A 394 83.20 -73.73 -9.73
C THR A 394 83.13 -72.28 -10.20
N ALA A 395 84.13 -71.84 -10.97
CA ALA A 395 84.14 -70.52 -11.60
C ALA A 395 84.57 -70.51 -13.09
N GLU A 396 84.76 -71.67 -13.73
CA GLU A 396 85.10 -71.76 -15.15
C GLU A 396 84.34 -72.90 -15.84
N THR A 397 83.04 -72.72 -16.04
CA THR A 397 82.30 -73.33 -17.17
C THR A 397 81.04 -72.49 -17.44
N SER A 398 81.27 -71.31 -18.00
CA SER A 398 80.28 -70.54 -18.72
C SER A 398 80.08 -71.12 -20.13
N ALA A 399 78.83 -71.14 -20.58
CA ALA A 399 78.35 -71.31 -21.96
C ALA A 399 77.71 -72.67 -22.26
N GLU A 400 76.40 -72.77 -22.05
CA GLU A 400 75.44 -73.20 -23.09
C GLU A 400 74.00 -72.98 -22.62
N THR A 401 73.14 -72.45 -23.53
CA THR A 401 71.66 -72.58 -23.62
C THR A 401 70.80 -72.21 -22.38
N GLU A 402 69.65 -71.53 -22.42
CA GLU A 402 68.65 -71.13 -23.40
C GLU A 402 67.72 -70.14 -22.66
N THR A 403 67.30 -69.02 -23.29
CA THR A 403 65.98 -68.44 -22.98
C THR A 403 65.32 -67.99 -24.29
N PRO A 404 64.15 -68.56 -24.63
CA PRO A 404 63.37 -68.19 -25.80
C PRO A 404 62.40 -67.03 -25.51
N GLU A 405 62.05 -66.34 -26.60
CA GLU A 405 60.75 -65.72 -26.88
C GLU A 405 60.30 -64.44 -26.13
N LYS A 406 60.58 -63.30 -26.77
CA LYS A 406 59.64 -62.17 -26.85
C LYS A 406 58.67 -62.41 -28.01
N PRO A 407 57.33 -62.43 -27.82
CA PRO A 407 56.39 -62.10 -28.87
C PRO A 407 56.14 -60.58 -28.87
N VAL A 408 56.48 -59.88 -29.94
CA VAL A 408 55.65 -59.63 -31.14
C VAL A 408 54.72 -58.42 -30.95
N ALA A 409 54.98 -57.44 -31.80
CA ALA A 409 54.13 -56.30 -32.09
C ALA A 409 52.70 -56.73 -32.43
N ARG A 410 51.72 -55.94 -31.98
CA ARG A 410 50.40 -55.88 -32.61
C ARG A 410 50.08 -54.41 -32.88
N GLU A 411 50.09 -54.10 -34.17
CA GLU A 411 49.42 -52.93 -34.75
C GLU A 411 47.89 -53.10 -34.69
N ILE A 412 47.20 -51.99 -34.99
CA ILE A 412 45.77 -51.83 -35.35
C ILE A 412 44.83 -51.73 -34.11
N SER A 413 43.97 -50.73 -33.92
CA SER A 413 43.35 -49.74 -34.81
C SER A 413 42.85 -48.52 -34.01
N ASP A 414 42.88 -47.36 -34.65
CA ASP A 414 41.79 -46.38 -34.78
C ASP A 414 40.78 -46.21 -33.61
N ASN A 415 40.84 -45.07 -32.92
CA ASN A 415 39.78 -44.07 -33.08
C ASN A 415 40.05 -42.74 -32.36
N SER A 416 39.68 -41.69 -33.09
CA SER A 416 39.20 -40.37 -32.64
C SER A 416 40.13 -39.48 -31.81
N GLY A 417 40.79 -38.58 -32.54
CA GLY A 417 40.48 -37.15 -32.44
C GLY A 417 40.78 -36.46 -31.10
N ALA A 418 42.02 -36.00 -30.96
CA ALA A 418 42.35 -34.91 -30.05
C ALA A 418 43.07 -33.82 -30.85
N GLU A 419 42.28 -32.92 -31.44
CA GLU A 419 42.74 -31.63 -31.90
C GLU A 419 43.29 -30.83 -30.72
N ALA A 420 44.51 -30.33 -30.90
CA ALA A 420 45.09 -29.29 -30.08
C ALA A 420 44.44 -27.94 -30.42
N ILE A 421 44.04 -27.17 -29.41
CA ILE A 421 43.98 -25.69 -29.29
C ILE A 421 43.61 -25.45 -27.81
N GLY A 422 44.25 -24.63 -27.00
CA GLY A 422 45.26 -23.62 -27.22
C GLY A 422 45.72 -23.05 -25.88
N LYS A 423 46.87 -22.37 -25.94
CA LYS A 423 47.50 -21.62 -24.85
C LYS A 423 46.80 -20.26 -24.67
N SER A 424 46.48 -19.93 -23.43
CA SER A 424 46.49 -18.57 -22.88
C SER A 424 46.70 -18.74 -21.37
N ALA A 425 47.91 -18.59 -20.83
CA ALA A 425 48.63 -17.32 -20.58
C ALA A 425 47.81 -16.38 -19.69
N GLY A 426 48.29 -16.19 -18.45
CA GLY A 426 47.70 -15.32 -17.41
C GLY A 426 47.67 -16.03 -16.06
N LEU A 427 48.81 -16.37 -15.43
CA LEU A 427 49.71 -15.48 -14.67
C LEU A 427 49.18 -15.17 -13.26
N VAL A 428 49.93 -15.64 -12.25
CA VAL A 428 50.07 -15.12 -10.86
C VAL A 428 48.92 -15.45 -9.88
N GLU A 429 49.11 -15.89 -8.64
CA GLU A 429 50.27 -16.25 -7.79
C GLU A 429 49.70 -17.08 -6.60
N ALA A 430 50.43 -18.10 -6.15
CA ALA A 430 50.93 -18.31 -4.78
C ALA A 430 49.87 -18.45 -3.67
N ASP A 431 49.81 -19.59 -2.98
CA ASP A 431 50.74 -19.85 -1.88
C ASP A 431 50.68 -21.31 -1.35
N ASP A 432 51.83 -21.70 -0.77
CA ASP A 432 52.05 -22.66 0.32
C ASP A 432 51.87 -24.19 0.13
N GLY A 433 52.96 -24.81 -0.34
CA GLY A 433 54.02 -25.31 0.57
C GLY A 433 53.71 -26.46 1.53
N TYR A 434 54.34 -27.63 1.33
CA TYR A 434 54.90 -28.41 2.46
C TYR A 434 56.01 -29.40 2.06
N ALA A 435 57.20 -29.12 2.61
CA ALA A 435 58.25 -30.04 3.08
C ALA A 435 58.94 -31.06 2.14
N ALA A 436 60.24 -30.86 1.92
CA ALA A 436 61.32 -31.58 2.64
C ALA A 436 62.65 -31.45 1.86
N LEU A 437 63.59 -30.59 2.28
CA LEU A 437 64.70 -30.96 3.17
C LEU A 437 65.55 -32.14 2.67
N SER A 438 66.77 -31.85 2.16
CA SER A 438 68.02 -32.09 2.91
C SER A 438 69.24 -32.37 2.01
N LYS A 439 70.18 -31.41 2.04
CA LYS A 439 71.64 -31.52 2.28
C LYS A 439 72.48 -32.52 1.46
N GLY A 440 73.62 -32.06 0.91
CA GLY A 440 74.73 -33.00 0.63
C GLY A 440 75.96 -32.54 -0.18
N LYS A 441 76.71 -31.59 0.37
CA LYS A 441 78.08 -31.10 0.08
C LYS A 441 79.14 -32.08 -0.53
N LYS A 442 79.95 -31.48 -1.44
CA LYS A 442 81.44 -31.51 -1.62
C LYS A 442 82.18 -32.78 -2.04
N GLY A 443 83.03 -32.63 -3.05
CA GLY A 443 84.04 -33.60 -3.47
C GLY A 443 85.48 -33.32 -2.99
N LYS A 444 86.43 -33.76 -3.84
CA LYS A 444 87.88 -33.47 -3.95
C LYS A 444 88.85 -34.55 -3.42
N ARG A 445 89.52 -35.19 -4.40
CA ARG A 445 90.95 -35.57 -4.54
C ARG A 445 91.72 -36.11 -3.32
N GLY A 446 92.35 -37.28 -3.53
CA GLY A 446 93.83 -37.32 -3.57
C GLY A 446 94.57 -38.23 -2.59
N LYS A 447 95.23 -39.24 -3.18
CA LYS A 447 96.66 -39.62 -3.00
C LYS A 447 97.11 -40.28 -1.67
N GLY A 448 97.77 -41.43 -1.81
CA GLY A 448 98.99 -41.73 -1.04
C GLY A 448 99.11 -43.12 -0.42
N SER A 449 99.83 -44.00 -1.11
CA SER A 449 100.38 -45.29 -0.67
C SER A 449 101.45 -45.16 0.44
N ARG A 450 101.63 -46.19 1.29
CA ARG A 450 102.83 -47.06 1.36
C ARG A 450 102.80 -48.10 2.50
N SER A 451 103.37 -49.26 2.16
CA SER A 451 103.78 -50.50 2.85
C SER A 451 104.56 -50.32 4.18
N ALA A 452 104.74 -51.28 5.11
CA ALA A 452 105.22 -52.67 4.93
C ALA A 452 105.07 -53.60 6.18
N SER A 453 105.16 -54.94 5.94
CA SER A 453 105.52 -56.16 6.74
C SER A 453 104.96 -56.38 8.16
N ASP A 454 104.02 -57.29 8.49
CA ASP A 454 103.85 -58.75 8.33
C ASP A 454 104.69 -59.59 9.29
N ALA A 455 104.07 -59.96 10.43
CA ALA A 455 104.15 -61.25 11.15
C ALA A 455 103.67 -61.12 12.62
N ASP A 456 103.71 -59.92 13.21
CA ASP A 456 103.23 -59.65 14.59
C ASP A 456 102.26 -58.45 14.68
N LYS A 457 101.60 -58.16 13.55
CA LYS A 457 100.69 -57.04 13.46
C LYS A 457 99.40 -57.38 14.19
N LYS A 458 99.08 -56.56 15.20
CA LYS A 458 97.70 -56.33 15.63
C LYS A 458 96.84 -56.23 14.39
N ILE A 459 95.81 -57.07 14.31
CA ILE A 459 94.86 -57.04 13.19
C ILE A 459 94.36 -55.60 13.08
N PRO A 460 94.20 -55.05 11.86
CA PRO A 460 93.51 -53.77 11.69
C PRO A 460 92.24 -53.78 12.52
N LYS A 461 92.04 -52.76 13.37
CA LYS A 461 90.88 -52.70 14.29
C LYS A 461 89.63 -53.14 13.52
N HIS A 462 88.96 -54.20 13.99
CA HIS A 462 87.80 -54.68 13.27
C HIS A 462 86.78 -53.56 13.08
N SER A 463 86.04 -53.61 11.98
CA SER A 463 84.92 -52.70 11.79
C SER A 463 83.99 -52.80 13.00
N MET A 464 83.37 -51.69 13.38
CA MET A 464 82.43 -51.67 14.51
C MET A 464 81.33 -52.72 14.32
N GLU A 465 80.88 -52.90 13.07
CA GLU A 465 79.94 -53.94 12.66
C GLU A 465 80.45 -55.36 12.93
N ALA A 466 81.69 -55.69 12.58
CA ALA A 466 82.26 -57.01 12.86
C ALA A 466 82.36 -57.29 14.37
N TYR A 467 82.77 -56.30 15.18
CA TYR A 467 82.77 -56.44 16.64
C TYR A 467 81.36 -56.69 17.20
N THR A 468 80.36 -55.97 16.70
CA THR A 468 78.97 -56.19 17.13
C THR A 468 78.44 -57.55 16.69
N ALA A 469 78.82 -58.03 15.50
CA ALA A 469 78.42 -59.34 15.00
C ALA A 469 79.08 -60.48 15.81
N PHE A 470 80.37 -60.38 16.13
CA PHE A 470 81.05 -61.31 17.03
C PHE A 470 80.39 -61.33 18.43
N GLY A 471 80.09 -60.15 18.98
CA GLY A 471 79.40 -60.02 20.26
C GLY A 471 77.99 -60.64 20.25
N LYS A 472 77.21 -60.42 19.19
CA LYS A 472 75.87 -61.00 19.04
C LYS A 472 75.87 -62.52 18.90
N LEU A 473 76.93 -63.09 18.32
CA LEU A 473 77.10 -64.55 18.18
C LEU A 473 77.79 -65.19 19.40
N GLY A 474 78.21 -64.38 20.38
CA GLY A 474 78.91 -64.85 21.59
C GLY A 474 80.33 -65.35 21.32
N ILE A 475 80.95 -64.98 20.19
CA ILE A 475 82.31 -65.37 19.82
C ILE A 475 83.25 -64.21 20.15
N LYS A 476 84.40 -64.49 20.77
CA LYS A 476 85.40 -63.46 21.06
C LYS A 476 86.10 -63.04 19.77
N ALA A 477 86.13 -61.74 19.49
CA ALA A 477 86.81 -61.22 18.30
C ALA A 477 88.34 -61.46 18.39
N PRO A 478 88.99 -61.91 17.30
CA PRO A 478 90.42 -62.21 17.32
C PRO A 478 91.25 -60.93 17.49
N SER A 479 92.08 -60.84 18.52
CA SER A 479 92.89 -59.63 18.77
C SER A 479 94.23 -59.67 18.04
N THR A 480 94.69 -60.87 17.69
CA THR A 480 95.97 -61.14 17.03
C THR A 480 95.76 -62.04 15.81
N ARG A 481 96.62 -61.92 14.79
CA ARG A 481 96.47 -62.69 13.54
C ARG A 481 96.53 -64.20 13.76
N GLY A 482 97.24 -64.66 14.80
CA GLY A 482 97.27 -66.07 15.20
C GLY A 482 95.95 -66.61 15.78
N GLU A 483 95.03 -65.76 16.22
CA GLU A 483 93.70 -66.15 16.74
C GLU A 483 92.63 -66.27 15.63
N VAL A 484 92.93 -65.80 14.41
CA VAL A 484 92.00 -65.80 13.27
C VAL A 484 91.56 -67.23 12.87
N PRO A 485 92.43 -68.25 12.79
CA PRO A 485 92.02 -69.62 12.46
C PRO A 485 91.05 -70.23 13.48
N SER A 486 91.29 -69.99 14.77
CA SER A 486 90.44 -70.50 15.85
C SER A 486 89.07 -69.83 15.87
N THR A 487 89.03 -68.52 15.66
CA THR A 487 87.75 -67.77 15.56
C THR A 487 86.97 -68.13 14.29
N PHE A 488 87.65 -68.45 13.18
CA PHE A 488 87.02 -68.93 11.96
C PHE A 488 86.30 -70.28 12.16
N GLN A 489 86.93 -71.22 12.87
CA GLN A 489 86.27 -72.49 13.25
C GLN A 489 85.06 -72.26 14.16
N ALA A 490 85.19 -71.40 15.17
CA ALA A 490 84.08 -71.07 16.08
C ALA A 490 82.87 -70.45 15.35
N VAL A 491 83.11 -69.61 14.32
CA VAL A 491 82.03 -69.05 13.49
C VAL A 491 81.38 -70.12 12.61
N LYS A 492 82.15 -71.08 12.06
CA LYS A 492 81.59 -72.22 11.29
C LYS A 492 80.72 -73.12 12.15
N GLU A 493 81.19 -73.47 13.36
CA GLU A 493 80.41 -74.28 14.30
C GLU A 493 79.09 -73.58 14.68
N LYS A 494 79.11 -72.26 14.91
CA LYS A 494 77.89 -71.48 15.14
C LYS A 494 76.99 -71.42 13.89
N GLN A 495 77.56 -71.34 12.69
CA GLN A 495 76.79 -71.38 11.46
C GLN A 495 76.05 -72.72 11.29
N GLU A 496 76.71 -73.84 11.60
CA GLU A 496 76.11 -75.17 11.57
C GLU A 496 75.08 -75.35 12.67
N TYR A 497 75.32 -74.80 13.86
CA TYR A 497 74.33 -74.73 14.92
C TYR A 497 73.06 -74.02 14.44
N TYR A 498 73.14 -72.82 13.84
CA TYR A 498 71.94 -72.14 13.33
C TYR A 498 71.28 -72.83 12.13
N ARG A 499 72.00 -73.68 11.38
CA ARG A 499 71.42 -74.49 10.29
C ARG A 499 70.62 -75.68 10.80
N THR A 500 71.03 -76.26 11.92
CA THR A 500 70.46 -77.50 12.47
C THR A 500 69.61 -77.28 13.73
N ALA A 501 69.72 -76.11 14.35
CA ALA A 501 68.92 -75.72 15.49
C ALA A 501 67.45 -75.65 15.09
N LEU A 502 66.63 -76.43 15.80
CA LEU A 502 65.18 -76.29 15.75
C LEU A 502 64.82 -74.84 16.12
N PRO A 503 63.78 -74.26 15.49
CA PRO A 503 63.30 -72.92 15.83
C PRO A 503 63.13 -72.82 17.34
N PRO A 504 63.52 -71.68 17.95
CA PRO A 504 63.47 -71.56 19.39
C PRO A 504 62.00 -71.71 19.79
N ALA A 505 61.70 -72.72 20.61
CA ALA A 505 60.38 -72.83 21.23
C ALA A 505 60.11 -71.48 21.90
N GLU A 506 58.97 -70.87 21.57
CA GLU A 506 58.55 -69.57 22.08
C GLU A 506 58.67 -69.55 23.61
N SER A 507 59.78 -69.02 24.12
CA SER A 507 59.90 -68.67 25.53
C SER A 507 59.06 -67.42 25.73
N GLU A 508 57.91 -67.62 26.35
CA GLU A 508 57.04 -66.62 26.96
C GLU A 508 57.86 -65.61 27.78
N GLU A 509 58.33 -64.53 27.17
CA GLU A 509 58.89 -63.39 27.92
C GLU A 509 58.90 -62.14 27.03
N LYS A 510 57.72 -61.53 26.88
CA LYS A 510 57.47 -60.09 26.69
C LYS A 510 55.96 -59.78 26.56
N LYS A 511 55.17 -60.33 27.48
CA LYS A 511 53.95 -59.67 27.98
C LYS A 511 54.31 -59.22 29.39
N ASP A 512 54.71 -57.96 29.53
CA ASP A 512 54.61 -57.16 30.76
C ASP A 512 55.41 -55.87 30.58
N THR A 513 54.73 -54.82 30.08
CA THR A 513 54.99 -53.40 30.40
C THR A 513 54.13 -52.50 29.51
N ALA A 514 52.82 -52.44 29.74
CA ALA A 514 51.98 -51.26 29.43
C ALA A 514 50.55 -51.33 30.02
N GLU A 515 50.36 -51.84 31.24
CA GLU A 515 49.12 -51.62 32.00
C GLU A 515 49.47 -51.18 33.43
N LYS A 516 49.53 -49.86 33.66
CA LYS A 516 49.16 -49.16 34.92
C LYS A 516 49.49 -47.67 34.84
N SER A 517 48.49 -46.87 34.47
CA SER A 517 48.30 -45.53 35.03
C SER A 517 46.82 -45.14 34.93
N GLY A 518 46.03 -45.72 35.82
CA GLY A 518 44.70 -45.21 36.15
C GLY A 518 44.78 -44.02 37.11
N ALA A 519 43.74 -43.18 37.01
CA ALA A 519 43.28 -42.12 37.92
C ALA A 519 43.86 -40.70 37.78
N LYS A 520 43.08 -39.78 37.18
CA LYS A 520 42.22 -38.82 37.90
C LYS A 520 41.38 -37.96 36.95
N LYS A 521 40.05 -37.98 37.12
CA LYS A 521 39.12 -36.97 36.59
C LYS A 521 39.22 -35.67 37.42
N PRO A 522 39.00 -34.50 36.80
CA PRO A 522 38.12 -33.50 37.39
C PRO A 522 37.03 -33.01 36.39
N PRO A 523 35.96 -32.38 36.89
CA PRO A 523 34.70 -32.25 36.18
C PRO A 523 34.63 -31.07 35.20
N ILE A 524 33.65 -31.21 34.31
CA ILE A 524 33.18 -30.32 33.27
C ILE A 524 32.81 -28.93 33.84
N ALA A 525 33.38 -27.87 33.27
CA ALA A 525 32.83 -26.52 33.33
C ALA A 525 32.88 -25.90 31.91
N ARG A 526 31.70 -25.71 31.31
CA ARG A 526 31.52 -25.00 30.04
C ARG A 526 31.59 -23.50 30.30
N LYS A 527 32.55 -22.80 29.69
CA LYS A 527 32.48 -21.36 29.41
C LYS A 527 32.76 -21.16 27.92
N SER A 528 31.73 -20.72 27.21
CA SER A 528 31.77 -20.23 25.83
C SER A 528 32.28 -18.79 25.83
N GLN A 529 33.48 -18.58 25.30
CA GLN A 529 33.91 -17.31 24.72
C GLN A 529 34.96 -17.64 23.67
N VAL A 530 34.54 -17.63 22.39
CA VAL A 530 35.44 -17.56 21.26
C VAL A 530 35.15 -16.22 20.60
N VAL A 531 36.04 -15.28 20.87
CA VAL A 531 36.28 -14.10 20.04
C VAL A 531 37.06 -14.63 18.83
N VAL A 532 36.49 -14.49 17.64
CA VAL A 532 37.24 -14.57 16.39
C VAL A 532 37.45 -13.14 15.93
N ASP A 533 38.67 -12.65 16.13
CA ASP A 533 39.21 -11.54 15.39
C ASP A 533 39.36 -11.98 13.92
N GLY A 534 38.50 -11.42 13.07
CA GLY A 534 38.59 -11.53 11.62
C GLY A 534 38.87 -10.15 11.05
N ASP A 535 40.15 -9.86 10.86
CA ASP A 535 40.64 -8.80 9.98
C ASP A 535 40.05 -9.01 8.58
N PHE A 536 39.18 -8.11 8.17
CA PHE A 536 38.68 -7.98 6.80
C PHE A 536 39.20 -6.65 6.24
N PRO A 537 39.80 -6.64 5.03
CA PRO A 537 40.51 -5.48 4.50
C PRO A 537 39.58 -4.36 4.06
N GLU A 538 40.04 -3.14 4.32
CA GLU A 538 39.46 -1.86 3.94
C GLU A 538 39.22 -1.76 2.42
N GLY A 539 37.97 -1.48 2.07
CA GLY A 539 37.57 -1.04 0.73
C GLY A 539 36.86 0.31 0.85
N GLU A 540 37.57 1.38 0.48
CA GLU A 540 37.04 2.72 0.31
C GLU A 540 35.85 2.71 -0.66
N MET A 541 34.66 3.11 -0.18
CA MET A 541 33.62 3.61 -1.07
C MET A 541 33.13 4.98 -0.62
N LYS A 542 33.25 5.89 -1.58
CA LYS A 542 32.97 7.32 -1.52
C LYS A 542 31.48 7.57 -1.26
N SER A 543 31.27 8.54 -0.39
CA SER A 543 30.01 9.20 -0.06
C SER A 543 29.26 9.74 -1.28
N ALA A 544 27.95 9.50 -1.31
CA ALA A 544 26.97 10.31 -2.01
C ALA A 544 25.80 10.63 -1.07
N ASP A 545 25.26 11.82 -1.28
CA ASP A 545 24.37 12.60 -0.41
C ASP A 545 22.99 12.01 -0.08
N ALA A 546 22.47 12.54 1.05
CA ALA A 546 21.08 13.00 1.28
C ALA A 546 20.21 12.24 2.33
N PRO A 547 19.30 12.95 3.03
CA PRO A 547 18.98 12.70 4.43
C PRO A 547 17.61 12.07 4.64
N LEU A 548 17.47 11.29 5.72
CA LEU A 548 16.18 10.95 6.31
C LEU A 548 16.24 11.32 7.79
N ALA A 549 15.59 12.43 8.11
CA ALA A 549 15.27 12.81 9.48
C ALA A 549 14.40 11.70 10.09
N MET A 550 14.99 10.90 10.97
CA MET A 550 14.24 9.99 11.80
C MET A 550 13.56 10.78 12.91
N ASP A 551 12.25 10.61 12.95
CA ASP A 551 11.30 11.18 13.89
C ASP A 551 11.66 10.76 15.33
N LEU A 552 12.25 11.67 16.10
CA LEU A 552 12.77 11.46 17.46
C LEU A 552 11.67 11.31 18.54
N ASN A 553 10.40 11.19 18.16
CA ASN A 553 9.27 11.20 19.08
C ASN A 553 8.51 9.86 19.23
N ARG A 554 9.07 8.74 18.77
CA ARG A 554 8.52 7.42 19.10
C ARG A 554 9.17 6.87 20.38
N PRO A 555 8.39 6.57 21.44
CA PRO A 555 8.93 5.97 22.65
C PRO A 555 9.56 4.62 22.31
N SER A 556 10.72 4.33 22.92
CA SER A 556 11.42 3.08 22.65
C SER A 556 10.62 1.91 23.20
N PHE A 557 10.80 0.72 22.63
CA PHE A 557 10.12 -0.50 23.11
C PHE A 557 10.42 -0.79 24.60
N LYS A 558 11.56 -0.30 25.12
CA LYS A 558 11.88 -0.34 26.56
C LYS A 558 11.00 0.58 27.40
N ASP A 559 10.62 1.74 26.89
CA ASP A 559 9.75 2.70 27.60
C ASP A 559 8.29 2.23 27.66
N ILE A 560 7.87 1.46 26.65
CA ILE A 560 6.57 0.79 26.61
C ILE A 560 6.50 -0.34 27.64
N ILE A 561 7.56 -1.15 27.76
CA ILE A 561 7.62 -2.24 28.76
C ILE A 561 7.75 -1.69 30.19
N ALA A 562 8.41 -0.54 30.37
CA ALA A 562 8.59 0.09 31.68
C ALA A 562 7.36 0.89 32.17
N GLY A 563 6.29 0.98 31.38
CA GLY A 563 5.06 1.70 31.76
C GLY A 563 5.20 3.23 31.82
N ASN A 564 6.28 3.80 31.27
CA ASN A 564 6.57 5.24 31.31
C ASN A 564 6.03 6.00 30.08
N ALA A 565 5.29 5.34 29.19
CA ALA A 565 4.70 5.98 28.02
C ALA A 565 3.44 6.79 28.42
N VAL A 566 3.59 8.11 28.49
CA VAL A 566 2.46 9.05 28.67
C VAL A 566 1.61 9.03 27.40
N ALA A 567 0.32 8.69 27.53
CA ALA A 567 -0.62 8.69 26.41
C ALA A 567 -0.77 10.10 25.81
N PRO A 568 -0.86 10.24 24.47
CA PRO A 568 -1.12 11.54 23.85
C PRO A 568 -2.51 12.06 24.25
N PRO A 569 -2.68 13.39 24.42
CA PRO A 569 -3.96 13.97 24.81
C PRO A 569 -5.01 13.76 23.71
N THR A 570 -6.11 13.11 24.07
CA THR A 570 -7.31 12.99 23.23
C THR A 570 -8.19 14.23 23.40
N ASP A 571 -7.79 15.34 22.78
CA ASP A 571 -8.67 16.51 22.63
C ASP A 571 -9.51 16.35 21.36
N PHE A 572 -10.70 15.77 21.49
CA PHE A 572 -11.77 15.89 20.52
C PHE A 572 -12.73 17.02 20.95
N PRO A 573 -13.01 18.02 20.10
CA PRO A 573 -13.93 19.09 20.44
C PRO A 573 -15.37 18.56 20.48
N LYS A 574 -15.96 18.53 21.68
CA LYS A 574 -17.40 18.47 21.90
C LYS A 574 -17.98 19.88 21.73
N ASP A 575 -18.40 20.24 20.52
CA ASP A 575 -19.46 21.24 20.33
C ASP A 575 -19.90 21.29 18.87
N LEU A 576 -21.00 20.60 18.55
CA LEU A 576 -21.94 20.99 17.49
C LEU A 576 -23.32 20.42 17.86
N GLY A 577 -24.04 21.19 18.68
CA GLY A 577 -25.48 21.02 18.86
C GLY A 577 -26.21 21.38 17.57
N GLY A 578 -26.89 20.40 16.99
CA GLY A 578 -27.83 20.58 15.88
C GLY A 578 -29.10 19.78 16.18
N THR A 579 -30.12 20.47 16.66
CA THR A 579 -31.46 19.92 16.88
C THR A 579 -32.11 19.65 15.52
N SER A 580 -32.29 18.37 15.17
CA SER A 580 -33.17 17.96 14.09
C SER A 580 -34.53 17.59 14.67
N LYS A 581 -35.55 18.39 14.32
CA LYS A 581 -36.96 18.01 14.44
C LYS A 581 -37.22 16.88 13.43
N MET A 582 -37.59 15.69 13.91
CA MET A 582 -38.23 14.68 13.08
C MET A 582 -39.69 15.11 12.88
N GLU A 583 -40.04 15.50 11.66
CA GLU A 583 -41.41 15.59 11.21
C GLU A 583 -41.82 14.23 10.64
N GLU A 584 -42.86 13.68 11.26
CA GLU A 584 -43.48 12.40 10.98
C GLU A 584 -44.29 12.52 9.68
N ILE A 585 -43.82 11.91 8.59
CA ILE A 585 -44.60 11.77 7.35
C ILE A 585 -45.13 10.34 7.28
N ALA A 586 -46.41 10.20 7.59
CA ALA A 586 -47.19 9.01 7.36
C ALA A 586 -47.31 8.74 5.85
N VAL A 587 -46.81 7.60 5.40
CA VAL A 587 -47.00 7.07 4.05
C VAL A 587 -48.33 6.31 4.02
N ALA A 588 -49.39 6.97 3.55
CA ALA A 588 -50.59 6.30 3.09
C ALA A 588 -50.36 5.87 1.63
N GLY A 589 -50.26 4.56 1.42
CA GLY A 589 -50.30 3.98 0.09
C GLY A 589 -51.73 4.02 -0.44
N ASP A 590 -51.92 4.63 -1.61
CA ASP A 590 -53.12 4.42 -2.40
C ASP A 590 -52.76 4.09 -3.83
N SER A 591 -53.19 2.89 -4.21
CA SER A 591 -53.05 2.26 -5.50
C SER A 591 -54.11 2.83 -6.43
N THR A 592 -53.69 3.46 -7.53
CA THR A 592 -54.59 3.66 -8.67
C THR A 592 -53.87 3.33 -9.98
N MET A 593 -54.47 2.36 -10.67
CA MET A 593 -54.15 1.97 -12.04
C MET A 593 -54.35 3.14 -12.98
N ILE A 594 -53.44 3.32 -13.94
CA ILE A 594 -53.72 4.10 -15.14
C ILE A 594 -53.47 3.21 -16.35
N THR A 595 -54.59 2.98 -17.03
CA THR A 595 -54.79 2.33 -18.32
C THR A 595 -54.29 3.20 -19.47
N GLU A 596 -54.00 2.52 -20.58
CA GLU A 596 -53.68 3.02 -21.91
C GLU A 596 -54.67 4.09 -22.43
N GLY A 597 -54.20 4.98 -23.31
CA GLY A 597 -55.06 5.91 -24.05
C GLY A 597 -54.31 6.79 -25.06
N VAL A 598 -54.32 6.34 -26.31
CA VAL A 598 -53.96 7.03 -27.56
C VAL A 598 -54.82 8.28 -27.79
N GLY A 599 -54.31 9.32 -28.46
CA GLY A 599 -55.17 10.26 -29.18
C GLY A 599 -54.61 11.65 -29.46
N ASP A 600 -54.42 11.93 -30.75
CA ASP A 600 -54.09 13.21 -31.38
C ASP A 600 -55.13 14.34 -31.20
N ASP A 601 -54.70 15.52 -31.68
CA ASP A 601 -55.47 16.62 -32.28
C ASP A 601 -55.87 17.86 -31.44
N ASN A 602 -55.28 18.98 -31.88
CA ASN A 602 -55.90 20.26 -32.24
C ASN A 602 -57.29 20.58 -31.67
N LEU A 603 -57.42 21.77 -31.05
CA LEU A 603 -58.37 22.81 -31.51
C LEU A 603 -58.20 24.13 -30.72
N ASN A 604 -58.14 25.22 -31.48
CA ASN A 604 -58.58 26.56 -31.08
C ASN A 604 -60.03 26.52 -30.60
N GLU A 605 -60.39 27.31 -29.59
CA GLU A 605 -61.33 28.43 -29.72
C GLU A 605 -61.64 29.07 -28.36
N ASP A 606 -61.99 30.35 -28.45
CA ASP A 606 -62.47 31.27 -27.43
C ASP A 606 -63.51 30.68 -26.48
N ILE A 607 -63.60 31.21 -25.25
CA ILE A 607 -64.87 31.64 -24.63
C ILE A 607 -64.60 32.56 -23.42
N SER A 608 -65.53 33.51 -23.34
CA SER A 608 -65.76 34.65 -22.48
C SER A 608 -65.85 34.44 -20.95
N ALA A 609 -65.51 35.52 -20.24
CA ALA A 609 -66.23 36.18 -19.15
C ALA A 609 -67.07 35.36 -18.14
N ALA A 610 -66.65 35.41 -16.87
CA ALA A 610 -67.50 35.43 -15.67
C ALA A 610 -66.65 36.02 -14.51
N THR A 611 -66.75 37.29 -14.11
CA THR A 611 -67.72 37.90 -13.17
C THR A 611 -68.35 36.96 -12.14
N THR A 612 -67.67 36.80 -11.01
CA THR A 612 -68.21 36.59 -9.65
C THR A 612 -67.20 37.27 -8.72
N GLY A 613 -67.49 38.30 -7.93
CA GLY A 613 -68.65 38.44 -7.05
C GLY A 613 -68.35 37.74 -5.72
N LEU A 614 -67.39 38.24 -4.93
CA LEU A 614 -67.19 37.76 -3.55
C LEU A 614 -67.12 38.94 -2.57
N THR A 615 -68.02 38.83 -1.61
CA THR A 615 -68.46 39.74 -0.56
C THR A 615 -67.39 39.97 0.51
N ILE A 616 -67.30 41.23 0.94
CA ILE A 616 -66.61 41.70 2.15
C ILE A 616 -67.43 41.26 3.36
N ALA A 617 -66.79 40.58 4.32
CA ALA A 617 -67.34 40.37 5.66
C ALA A 617 -66.66 41.37 6.60
N GLU A 618 -67.45 42.33 7.09
CA GLU A 618 -67.17 43.11 8.29
C GLU A 618 -67.21 42.18 9.50
N THR A 619 -66.20 42.27 10.36
CA THR A 619 -66.28 41.82 11.75
C THR A 619 -65.74 42.95 12.63
N ASP A 620 -66.65 43.82 13.06
CA ASP A 620 -66.57 44.48 14.35
C ASP A 620 -67.07 43.50 15.41
N VAL A 621 -66.36 43.37 16.53
CA VAL A 621 -66.90 43.27 17.92
C VAL A 621 -65.74 43.19 18.93
N ALA A 622 -65.85 44.08 19.93
CA ALA A 622 -65.24 44.14 21.27
C ALA A 622 -63.80 44.64 21.42
#